data_AF-A0A7K0FNE9-F1
#
_entry.id   AF-A0A7K0FNE9-F1
#
_cell.length_a   1.000
_cell.length_b   1.000
_cell.length_c   1.000
_cell.angle_alpha   90.00
_cell.angle_beta   90.00
_cell.angle_gamma   90.00
#
_symmetry.space_group_name_H-M   'P 1'
#
loop_
_entity.id
_entity.type
_entity.pdbx_description
1 polymer ?
#
loop_
_entity_poly.entity_id
_entity_poly.type
_entity_poly.pdbx_seq_one_letter_code
_entity_poly.pdbx_strand_id
1 'polypeptide(L)' 'MEYQKFRDRQKSPTKRFLFILGLTMFGVYFALGLMIIFWDNFPLLIGVDKVWKIAFAVLLIVYSFFRFVRLIRQQQYE' A
#
# COMPACT_ATOMS: atom_id res chain seq x y z
N MET A 1 7.91 -8.20 48.54
CA MET A 1 8.12 -7.14 47.52
C MET A 1 8.00 -7.79 46.16
N GLU A 2 6.81 -7.70 45.54
CA GLU A 2 6.57 -8.25 44.20
C GLU A 2 7.35 -7.43 43.17
N TYR A 3 8.29 -8.07 42.48
CA TYR A 3 8.99 -7.48 41.36
C TYR A 3 8.02 -7.34 40.18
N GLN A 4 7.47 -6.13 39.99
CA GLN A 4 6.79 -5.79 38.75
C GLN A 4 7.80 -5.76 37.61
N LYS A 5 7.88 -6.87 36.89
CA LYS A 5 8.65 -7.00 35.67
C LYS A 5 8.00 -6.12 34.60
N PHE A 6 8.45 -4.87 34.49
CA PHE A 6 8.17 -4.01 33.34
C PHE A 6 8.77 -4.66 32.11
N ARG A 7 8.00 -5.56 31.49
CA ARG A 7 8.35 -6.17 30.22
C ARG A 7 8.07 -5.10 29.18
N ASP A 8 9.06 -4.23 28.98
CA ASP A 8 9.05 -3.27 27.89
C ASP A 8 8.74 -4.02 26.60
N ARG A 9 7.48 -3.88 26.14
CA ARG A 9 7.05 -4.34 24.83
C ARG A 9 7.68 -3.40 23.81
N GLN A 10 8.98 -3.56 23.64
CA GLN A 10 9.74 -2.86 22.62
C GLN A 10 9.16 -3.33 21.29
N LYS A 11 8.28 -2.50 20.72
CA LYS A 11 7.71 -2.75 19.39
C LYS A 11 8.91 -2.98 18.47
N SER A 12 8.99 -4.14 17.83
CA SER A 12 10.19 -4.50 17.09
C SER A 12 10.51 -3.38 16.08
N PRO A 13 11.76 -2.92 15.98
CA PRO A 13 12.17 -1.89 15.02
C PRO A 13 11.71 -2.23 13.60
N THR A 14 11.71 -3.53 13.28
CA THR A 14 11.25 -4.11 12.03
C THR A 14 9.77 -3.84 11.74
N LYS A 15 8.89 -3.82 12.75
CA LYS A 15 7.46 -3.48 12.55
C LYS A 15 7.29 -2.05 12.01
N ARG A 16 8.08 -1.09 12.51
CA ARG A 16 8.02 0.31 12.03
C ARG A 16 8.61 0.46 10.63
N PHE A 17 9.70 -0.26 10.33
CA PHE A 17 10.30 -0.26 9.00
C PHE A 17 9.36 -0.84 7.94
N LEU A 18 8.69 -1.95 8.22
CA LEU A 18 7.72 -2.58 7.31
C LEU A 18 6.52 -1.67 7.03
N PHE A 19 6.08 -0.89 8.01
CA PHE A 19 5.00 0.07 7.83
C PHE A 19 5.39 1.19 6.86
N ILE A 20 6.58 1.77 7.02
CA ILE A 20 7.10 2.82 6.13
C ILE A 20 7.31 2.25 4.72
N LEU A 21 7.89 1.04 4.61
CA LEU A 21 8.07 0.36 3.33
C LEU A 21 6.73 0.09 2.64
N GLY A 22 5.71 -0.33 3.39
CA GLY A 22 4.35 -0.53 2.88
C GLY A 22 3.69 0.76 2.42
N LEU A 23 3.88 1.86 3.14
CA LEU A 23 3.39 3.19 2.75
C LEU A 23 4.10 3.72 1.49
N THR A 24 5.41 3.51 1.39
CA THR A 24 6.19 3.85 0.19
C THR A 24 5.72 3.03 -1.02
N MET A 25 5.57 1.71 -0.88
CA MET A 25 5.04 0.86 -1.96
C MET A 25 3.63 1.30 -2.36
N PHE A 26 2.77 1.64 -1.40
CA PHE A 26 1.46 2.20 -1.67
C PHE A 26 1.55 3.49 -2.50
N GLY A 27 2.42 4.42 -2.11
CA GLY A 27 2.66 5.67 -2.85
C GLY A 27 3.12 5.42 -4.29
N VAL A 28 3.98 4.42 -4.51
CA VAL A 28 4.42 4.03 -5.87
C VAL A 28 3.26 3.49 -6.70
N TYR A 29 2.44 2.57 -6.18
CA TYR A 29 1.27 2.04 -6.91
C TYR A 29 0.21 3.12 -7.16
N PHE A 30 0.03 4.04 -6.22
CA PHE A 30 -0.88 5.18 -6.35
C PHE A 30 -0.40 6.15 -7.43
N ALA A 31 0.87 6.53 -7.41
CA ALA A 31 1.49 7.37 -8.42
C ALA A 31 1.44 6.72 -9.81
N LEU A 32 1.66 5.40 -9.92
CA LEU A 32 1.48 4.64 -11.15
C LEU A 32 0.04 4.69 -11.66
N GLY A 33 -0.96 4.50 -10.80
CA GLY A 33 -2.37 4.64 -11.17
C GLY A 33 -2.71 6.03 -11.70
N LEU A 34 -2.22 7.08 -11.03
CA LEU A 34 -2.36 8.46 -11.49
C LEU A 34 -1.64 8.71 -12.81
N MET A 35 -0.41 8.20 -12.97
CA MET A 35 0.33 8.29 -14.23
C MET A 35 -0.45 7.64 -15.37
N ILE A 36 -1.08 6.49 -15.16
CA ILE A 36 -1.91 5.82 -16.17
C ILE A 36 -3.12 6.68 -16.56
N ILE A 37 -3.73 7.41 -15.62
CA ILE A 37 -4.87 8.31 -15.87
C ILE A 37 -4.43 9.58 -16.61
N PHE A 38 -3.32 10.20 -16.20
CA PHE A 38 -2.81 11.44 -16.79
C PHE A 38 -2.16 11.23 -18.17
N TRP A 39 -1.68 10.03 -18.46
CA TRP A 39 -0.97 9.73 -19.69
C TRP A 39 -1.90 9.11 -20.73
N ASP A 40 -2.54 9.95 -21.54
CA ASP A 40 -3.51 9.54 -22.57
C ASP A 40 -2.94 8.49 -23.56
N ASN A 41 -1.65 8.62 -23.90
CA ASN A 41 -0.94 7.74 -24.85
C ASN A 41 -0.09 6.66 -24.17
N PHE A 42 -0.53 6.10 -23.05
CA PHE A 42 0.23 5.03 -22.40
C PHE A 42 0.38 3.81 -23.33
N PRO A 43 1.61 3.37 -23.65
CA PRO A 43 1.86 2.38 -24.71
C PRO A 43 1.27 1.00 -24.40
N LEU A 44 1.08 0.68 -23.13
CA LEU A 44 0.49 -0.60 -22.69
C LEU A 44 -1.02 -0.72 -22.92
N LEU A 45 -1.72 0.39 -23.22
CA LEU A 45 -3.17 0.43 -23.43
C LEU A 45 -3.55 1.17 -24.74
N ILE A 46 -2.63 1.24 -25.70
CA ILE A 46 -2.92 1.73 -27.05
C ILE A 46 -3.93 0.77 -27.71
N GLY A 47 -5.15 1.26 -27.96
CA GLY A 47 -6.26 0.46 -28.52
C GLY A 47 -7.33 0.01 -27.52
N VAL A 48 -7.16 0.25 -26.22
CA VAL A 48 -8.18 -0.02 -25.20
C VAL A 48 -9.01 1.24 -24.96
N ASP A 49 -10.33 1.06 -24.85
CA ASP A 49 -11.27 2.16 -24.55
C ASP A 49 -10.82 2.95 -23.31
N LYS A 50 -10.96 4.28 -23.36
CA LYS A 50 -10.61 5.17 -22.25
C LYS A 50 -11.33 4.76 -20.95
N VAL A 51 -12.56 4.25 -21.06
CA VAL A 51 -13.32 3.78 -19.89
C VAL A 51 -12.62 2.62 -19.19
N TRP A 52 -12.12 1.65 -19.94
CA TRP A 52 -11.42 0.48 -19.40
C TRP A 52 -10.04 0.84 -18.82
N LYS A 53 -9.33 1.79 -19.44
CA LYS A 53 -8.09 2.39 -18.89
C LYS A 53 -8.31 2.97 -17.50
N ILE A 54 -9.33 3.82 -17.36
CA ILE A 54 -9.66 4.48 -16.09
C ILE A 54 -10.10 3.44 -15.08
N ALA A 55 -10.95 2.48 -15.46
CA ALA A 55 -11.38 1.39 -14.58
C ALA A 55 -10.19 0.58 -14.05
N PHE A 56 -9.22 0.25 -14.90
CA PHE A 56 -8.00 -0.46 -14.51
C PHE A 56 -7.14 0.35 -13.54
N ALA A 57 -6.95 1.65 -13.81
CA ALA A 57 -6.20 2.54 -12.93
C ALA A 57 -6.87 2.68 -11.56
N VAL A 58 -8.20 2.83 -11.52
CA VAL A 58 -8.98 2.87 -10.27
C VAL A 58 -8.87 1.54 -9.52
N LEU A 59 -8.94 0.40 -10.21
CA LEU A 59 -8.73 -0.92 -9.63
C LEU A 59 -7.34 -1.04 -8.98
N LEU A 60 -6.30 -0.56 -9.66
CA LEU A 60 -4.92 -0.55 -9.17
C LEU A 60 -4.80 0.28 -7.87
N ILE A 61 -5.44 1.44 -7.83
CA ILE A 61 -5.50 2.32 -6.66
C ILE A 61 -6.27 1.63 -5.52
N VAL A 62 -7.47 1.11 -5.77
CA VAL A 62 -8.28 0.42 -4.73
C VAL A 62 -7.53 -0.80 -4.17
N TYR A 63 -6.86 -1.56 -5.04
CA TYR A 63 -6.06 -2.70 -4.63
C TYR A 63 -4.87 -2.30 -3.74
N SER A 64 -4.18 -1.21 -4.07
CA SER A 64 -3.05 -0.73 -3.25
C SER A 64 -3.51 -0.34 -1.84
N PHE A 65 -4.68 0.30 -1.70
CA PHE A 65 -5.32 0.57 -0.40
C PHE A 65 -5.66 -0.71 0.36
N PHE A 66 -6.31 -1.68 -0.30
CA PHE A 66 -6.67 -2.94 0.33
C PHE A 66 -5.43 -3.69 0.84
N ARG A 67 -4.33 -3.67 0.06
CA ARG A 67 -3.06 -4.27 0.44
C ARG A 67 -2.38 -3.57 1.61
N PHE A 68 -2.45 -2.24 1.67
CA PHE A 68 -1.94 -1.45 2.80
C PHE A 68 -2.70 -1.73 4.10
N VAL A 69 -4.04 -1.76 4.04
CA VAL A 69 -4.90 -2.09 5.18
C VAL A 69 -4.63 -3.50 5.70
N ARG A 70 -4.40 -4.47 4.79
CA ARG A 70 -4.02 -5.84 5.15
C ARG A 70 -2.68 -5.88 5.89
N LEU A 71 -1.68 -5.14 5.43
CA LEU A 71 -0.35 -5.08 6.06
C LEU A 71 -0.45 -4.57 7.51
N ILE A 72 -1.28 -3.55 7.75
CA ILE A 72 -1.51 -3.00 9.10
C ILE A 72 -2.20 -4.02 10.01
N ARG A 73 -3.19 -4.77 9.49
CA ARG A 73 -3.92 -5.77 10.29
C ARG A 73 -3.08 -6.98 10.68
N GLN A 74 -2.23 -7.49 9.79
CA GLN A 74 -1.32 -8.60 10.13
C GLN A 74 -0.34 -8.23 11.25
N GLN A 75 0.03 -6.95 11.38
CA GLN A 75 0.94 -6.49 12.42
C GLN A 75 0.32 -6.44 13.83
N GLN A 76 -1.02 -6.47 13.94
CA GLN A 76 -1.77 -6.36 15.20
C GLN A 76 -2.00 -7.72 15.89
N TYR A 77 -1.87 -8.85 15.18
CA TYR A 77 -2.15 -10.19 15.70
C TYR A 77 -0.92 -10.90 16.34
N GLU A 78 0.24 -10.23 16.40
CA GLU A 78 1.45 -10.66 17.14
C GLU A 78 1.82 -9.67 18.25
#